data_AF-A0A8K0THL6-F1
#
_entry.id   AF-A0A8K0THL6-F1
#
_cell.length_a   1.000
_cell.length_b   1.000
_cell.length_c   1.000
_cell.angle_alpha   90.00
_cell.angle_beta   90.00
_cell.angle_gamma   90.00
#
_symmetry.space_group_name_H-M   'P 1'
#
loop_
_entity.id
_entity.type
_entity.pdbx_description
1 polymer ?
#
loop_
_entity_poly.entity_id
_entity_poly.type
_entity_poly.pdbx_seq_one_letter_code
_entity_poly.pdbx_strand_id
1 'polypeptide(L)'
;MNSPDSTPSSPTANIEPLPADTVGHRDLQNRQPPLTNRIDYRLIKTDNGINILLAAIHSVRHVQEPPALFVSFHGACIERGSMGTISVFTIYVAQIKTTFLVDVLFMGLDCFKYVIRENNLSIQSVLESVEIPKVSMTFAIPTMPFTAHAESSSNMSTT
;
A
#
# COMPACT_ATOMS: atom_id res chain seq x y z
N MET A 1 11.96 -24.59 -82.30
CA MET A 1 11.53 -23.33 -82.94
C MET A 1 10.86 -22.48 -81.87
N ASN A 2 11.49 -21.34 -81.59
CA ASN A 2 11.03 -20.09 -80.97
C ASN A 2 10.10 -20.11 -79.74
N SER A 3 10.68 -19.73 -78.60
CA SER A 3 10.02 -18.98 -77.53
C SER A 3 9.60 -17.58 -78.01
N PRO A 4 8.59 -16.98 -77.37
CA PRO A 4 8.64 -15.55 -77.10
C PRO A 4 8.57 -15.23 -75.60
N ASP A 5 9.47 -14.34 -75.26
CA ASP A 5 9.73 -13.66 -74.01
C ASP A 5 8.58 -12.68 -73.68
N SER A 6 8.21 -12.55 -72.41
CA SER A 6 7.18 -11.63 -71.93
C SER A 6 7.72 -10.92 -70.68
N THR A 7 8.28 -9.74 -70.87
CA THR A 7 8.72 -8.83 -69.82
C THR A 7 7.54 -7.98 -69.33
N PRO A 8 7.21 -7.99 -68.03
CA PRO A 8 6.32 -6.99 -67.43
C PRO A 8 7.11 -5.75 -67.00
N SER A 9 6.54 -4.59 -67.30
CA SER A 9 6.99 -3.24 -67.00
C SER A 9 6.85 -2.89 -65.52
N SER A 10 7.92 -2.32 -64.94
CA SER A 10 7.95 -1.81 -63.56
C SER A 10 7.18 -0.49 -63.43
N PRO A 11 6.40 -0.28 -62.35
CA PRO A 11 5.82 1.02 -62.04
C PRO A 11 6.81 1.93 -61.31
N THR A 12 7.01 3.13 -61.86
CA THR A 12 7.76 4.24 -61.26
C THR A 12 7.01 4.77 -60.05
N ALA A 13 7.54 4.55 -58.84
CA ALA A 13 7.02 5.17 -57.62
C ALA A 13 7.56 6.62 -57.52
N ASN A 14 6.65 7.60 -57.55
CA ASN A 14 6.94 8.97 -57.16
C ASN A 14 7.24 9.01 -55.66
N ILE A 15 8.45 9.44 -55.30
CA ILE A 15 8.85 9.72 -53.92
C ILE A 15 8.59 11.20 -53.66
N GLU A 16 7.58 11.50 -52.86
CA GLU A 16 7.33 12.83 -52.31
C GLU A 16 8.19 13.01 -51.05
N PRO A 17 8.92 14.14 -50.87
CA PRO A 17 9.76 14.33 -49.68
C PRO A 17 8.90 14.66 -48.46
N LEU A 18 9.10 13.94 -47.35
CA LEU A 18 8.49 14.27 -46.06
C LEU A 18 9.00 15.62 -45.54
N PRO A 19 8.12 16.45 -44.95
CA PRO A 19 8.54 17.65 -44.23
C PRO A 19 9.28 17.26 -42.94
N ALA A 20 10.43 17.91 -42.75
CA ALA A 20 11.11 17.97 -41.47
C ALA A 20 10.24 18.76 -40.46
N ASP A 21 10.46 18.48 -39.18
CA ASP A 21 9.85 19.13 -38.01
C ASP A 21 8.48 18.61 -37.59
N THR A 22 8.51 17.56 -36.76
CA THR A 22 7.75 17.62 -35.50
C THR A 22 8.56 16.90 -34.42
N VAL A 23 9.23 17.70 -33.58
CA VAL A 23 9.78 17.26 -32.30
C VAL A 23 8.61 16.76 -31.45
N GLY A 24 8.36 15.45 -31.54
CA GLY A 24 7.40 14.77 -30.71
C GLY A 24 7.89 14.79 -29.27
N HIS A 25 7.24 15.64 -28.47
CA HIS A 25 7.17 15.50 -27.02
C HIS A 25 7.09 14.00 -26.68
N ARG A 26 8.14 13.48 -26.03
CA ARG A 26 8.07 12.20 -25.33
C ARG A 26 7.13 12.40 -24.16
N ASP A 27 5.84 12.33 -24.45
CA ASP A 27 4.80 12.26 -23.46
C ASP A 27 5.05 10.95 -22.70
N LEU A 28 5.34 11.09 -21.41
CA LEU A 28 5.60 10.00 -20.48
C LEU A 28 4.32 9.17 -20.34
N GLN A 29 4.06 8.30 -21.32
CA GLN A 29 3.07 7.22 -21.23
C GLN A 29 3.55 6.10 -20.32
N ASN A 30 4.14 6.47 -19.18
CA ASN A 30 4.17 5.65 -17.97
C ASN A 30 2.86 5.88 -17.19
N ARG A 31 1.73 5.92 -17.91
CA ARG A 31 0.42 5.83 -17.27
C ARG A 31 0.27 4.39 -16.84
N GLN A 32 0.74 4.09 -15.63
CA GLN A 32 0.21 2.94 -14.89
C GLN A 32 -1.31 2.97 -15.07
N PRO A 33 -1.94 1.87 -15.51
CA PRO A 33 -3.38 1.84 -15.58
C PRO A 33 -3.93 2.26 -14.21
N PRO A 34 -4.98 3.09 -14.14
CA PRO A 34 -5.57 3.46 -12.86
C PRO A 34 -5.87 2.15 -12.12
N LEU A 35 -5.31 2.02 -10.92
CA LEU A 35 -5.54 0.88 -10.03
C LEU A 35 -7.03 0.85 -9.69
N THR A 36 -7.83 0.27 -10.58
CA THR A 36 -9.27 0.04 -10.42
C THR A 36 -9.54 -1.19 -9.55
N ASN A 37 -8.51 -1.69 -8.86
CA ASN A 37 -8.64 -2.63 -7.77
C ASN A 37 -9.36 -1.93 -6.61
N ARG A 38 -10.68 -2.05 -6.61
CA ARG A 38 -11.55 -1.60 -5.54
C ARG A 38 -11.28 -2.46 -4.32
N ILE A 39 -10.29 -2.07 -3.53
CA ILE A 39 -9.99 -2.68 -2.23
C ILE A 39 -11.16 -2.31 -1.30
N ASP A 40 -11.80 -3.33 -0.71
CA ASP A 40 -12.83 -3.10 0.32
C ASP A 40 -12.13 -2.68 1.61
N TYR A 41 -12.63 -1.63 2.26
CA TYR A 41 -12.07 -1.11 3.50
C TYR A 41 -13.13 -1.15 4.60
N ARG A 42 -12.77 -1.71 5.75
CA ARG A 42 -13.67 -1.84 6.91
C ARG A 42 -13.03 -1.27 8.16
N LEU A 43 -13.64 -0.21 8.68
CA LEU A 43 -13.24 0.39 9.95
C LEU A 43 -13.85 -0.39 11.12
N ILE A 44 -13.01 -0.79 12.07
CA ILE A 44 -13.38 -1.56 13.26
C ILE A 44 -13.21 -0.65 14.48
N LYS A 45 -14.31 -0.44 15.21
CA LYS A 45 -14.37 0.30 16.47
C LYS A 45 -15.13 -0.43 17.58
N THR A 46 -15.48 -1.68 17.34
CA THR A 46 -16.32 -2.47 18.24
C THR A 46 -15.84 -3.92 18.28
N ASP A 47 -16.14 -4.59 19.39
CA ASP A 47 -15.86 -6.01 19.58
C ASP A 47 -16.49 -6.87 18.48
N ASN A 48 -17.69 -6.52 18.03
CA ASN A 48 -18.32 -7.20 16.91
C ASN A 48 -17.52 -7.04 15.60
N GLY A 49 -16.91 -5.88 15.38
CA GLY A 49 -16.01 -5.69 14.24
C GLY A 49 -14.76 -6.57 14.33
N ILE A 50 -14.21 -6.77 15.54
CA ILE A 50 -13.10 -7.70 15.78
C ILE A 50 -13.54 -9.14 15.50
N ASN A 51 -14.76 -9.53 15.89
CA ASN A 51 -15.32 -10.84 15.55
C ASN A 51 -15.35 -11.07 14.03
N ILE A 52 -15.82 -10.08 13.28
CA ILE A 52 -15.89 -10.15 11.81
C ILE A 52 -14.49 -10.32 11.19
N LEU A 53 -13.52 -9.55 11.67
CA LEU A 53 -12.11 -9.67 11.24
C LEU A 53 -11.57 -11.07 11.50
N LEU A 54 -11.69 -11.57 12.72
CA LEU A 54 -11.13 -12.85 13.11
C LEU A 54 -11.83 -14.02 12.42
N ALA A 55 -13.14 -13.93 12.17
CA ALA A 55 -13.88 -14.88 11.34
C ALA A 55 -13.35 -14.87 9.89
N ALA A 56 -13.08 -13.69 9.33
CA ALA A 56 -12.50 -13.57 7.99
C ALA A 56 -11.10 -14.22 7.91
N ILE A 57 -10.24 -13.98 8.89
CA ILE A 57 -8.90 -14.60 8.97
C ILE A 57 -9.03 -16.12 9.12
N HIS A 58 -9.91 -16.59 10.01
CA HIS A 58 -10.14 -18.02 10.21
C HIS A 58 -10.60 -18.72 8.92
N SER A 59 -11.41 -18.05 8.10
CA SER A 59 -11.88 -18.61 6.82
C SER A 59 -10.76 -18.83 5.78
N VAL A 60 -9.64 -18.13 5.92
CA VAL A 60 -8.52 -18.18 4.95
C VAL A 60 -7.27 -18.86 5.48
N ARG A 61 -7.26 -19.32 6.75
CA ARG A 61 -6.06 -19.87 7.41
C ARG A 61 -5.47 -21.11 6.73
N HIS A 62 -6.28 -21.83 5.95
CA HIS A 62 -5.90 -23.08 5.28
C HIS A 62 -5.49 -22.89 3.82
N VAL A 63 -5.45 -21.65 3.33
CA VAL A 63 -5.12 -21.38 1.93
C VAL A 63 -3.62 -21.50 1.72
N GLN A 64 -3.23 -22.33 0.75
CA GLN A 64 -1.83 -22.72 0.51
C GLN A 64 -0.96 -21.63 -0.13
N GLU A 65 -1.53 -20.53 -0.60
CA GLU A 65 -0.79 -19.44 -1.25
C GLU A 65 -0.42 -18.32 -0.26
N PRO A 66 0.85 -18.23 0.17
CA PRO A 66 1.32 -17.09 0.95
C PRO A 66 1.53 -15.84 0.06
N PRO A 67 1.46 -14.62 0.64
CA PRO A 67 1.06 -14.33 2.02
C PRO A 67 -0.46 -14.27 2.20
N ALA A 68 -0.96 -14.80 3.32
CA ALA A 68 -2.37 -14.73 3.66
C ALA A 68 -2.76 -13.35 4.20
N LEU A 69 -1.85 -12.74 4.97
CA LEU A 69 -2.09 -11.47 5.66
C LEU A 69 -0.99 -10.45 5.36
N PHE A 70 -1.39 -9.20 5.16
CA PHE A 70 -0.48 -8.06 5.18
C PHE A 70 -0.85 -7.18 6.35
N VAL A 71 0.12 -6.90 7.23
CA VAL A 71 -0.10 -6.17 8.48
C VAL A 71 0.71 -4.88 8.49
N SER A 72 0.11 -3.82 9.00
CA SER A 72 0.80 -2.55 9.22
C SER A 72 0.30 -1.88 10.49
N PHE A 73 1.20 -1.18 11.16
CA PHE A 73 0.88 -0.37 12.33
C PHE A 73 1.14 1.08 11.99
N HIS A 74 0.14 1.92 12.21
CA HIS A 74 0.25 3.35 12.10
C HIS A 74 0.12 3.95 13.49
N GLY A 75 0.95 4.94 13.77
CA GLY A 75 0.99 5.60 15.06
C GLY A 75 1.33 7.06 14.90
N ALA A 76 1.01 7.84 15.93
CA ALA A 76 1.50 9.19 16.06
C ALA A 76 2.65 9.19 17.07
N CYS A 77 3.76 9.81 16.67
CA CYS A 77 4.82 10.19 17.59
C CYS A 77 4.66 11.69 17.86
N ILE A 78 4.27 12.04 19.07
CA ILE A 78 3.98 13.44 19.43
C ILE A 78 5.29 14.17 19.80
N GLU A 79 6.30 13.45 20.30
CA GLU A 79 7.57 14.05 20.76
C GLU A 79 8.81 13.22 20.40
N ARG A 80 9.90 13.92 20.08
CA ARG A 80 11.21 13.33 19.76
C ARG A 80 11.74 12.58 20.99
N GLY A 81 11.89 11.26 20.89
CA GLY A 81 12.38 10.42 21.98
C GLY A 81 11.29 9.76 22.82
N SER A 82 10.01 10.03 22.55
CA SER A 82 8.89 9.27 23.12
C SER A 82 8.66 7.96 22.37
N MET A 83 8.24 6.90 23.06
CA MET A 83 7.66 5.73 22.40
C MET A 83 6.28 6.13 21.88
N GLY A 84 6.16 6.33 20.56
CA GLY A 84 4.89 6.67 19.92
C GLY A 84 3.80 5.65 20.23
N THR A 85 2.54 6.07 20.10
CA THR A 85 1.39 5.18 20.32
C THR A 85 0.86 4.64 19.00
N ILE A 86 0.54 3.35 18.96
CA ILE A 86 -0.17 2.75 17.83
C ILE A 86 -1.59 3.32 17.82
N SER A 87 -1.93 4.04 16.75
CA SER A 87 -3.24 4.65 16.59
C SER A 87 -4.18 3.79 15.75
N VAL A 88 -3.65 3.16 14.70
CA VAL A 88 -4.39 2.31 13.79
C VAL A 88 -3.60 1.06 13.50
N PHE A 89 -4.26 -0.09 13.58
CA PHE A 89 -3.72 -1.36 13.13
C PHE A 89 -4.46 -1.76 11.85
N THR A 90 -3.71 -1.96 10.77
CA THR A 90 -4.26 -2.32 9.47
C THR A 90 -3.91 -3.76 9.14
N ILE A 91 -4.90 -4.52 8.67
CA ILE A 91 -4.72 -5.90 8.22
C ILE A 91 -5.48 -6.12 6.92
N TYR A 92 -4.74 -6.46 5.86
CA TYR A 92 -5.31 -6.84 4.57
C TYR A 92 -5.29 -8.37 4.45
N VAL A 93 -6.45 -8.93 4.16
CA VAL A 93 -6.66 -10.37 3.97
C VAL A 93 -6.71 -10.65 2.46
N ALA A 94 -5.64 -11.25 1.93
CA ALA A 94 -5.38 -11.30 0.50
C ALA A 94 -6.48 -12.03 -0.29
N GLN A 95 -6.95 -13.16 0.24
CA GLN A 95 -7.91 -14.03 -0.41
C GLN A 95 -9.28 -13.39 -0.60
N ILE A 96 -9.69 -12.51 0.33
CA ILE A 96 -10.97 -11.79 0.26
C ILE A 96 -10.81 -10.33 -0.17
N LYS A 97 -9.58 -9.91 -0.53
CA LYS A 97 -9.24 -8.56 -0.99
C LYS A 97 -9.83 -7.44 -0.13
N THR A 98 -9.84 -7.66 1.19
CA THR A 98 -10.44 -6.73 2.16
C THR A 98 -9.39 -6.27 3.16
N THR A 99 -9.36 -4.96 3.38
CA THR A 99 -8.54 -4.30 4.39
C THR A 99 -9.38 -3.93 5.58
N PHE A 100 -8.99 -4.38 6.76
CA PHE A 100 -9.58 -3.96 8.02
C PHE A 100 -8.67 -2.95 8.70
N LEU A 101 -9.25 -1.83 9.13
CA LEU A 101 -8.58 -0.80 9.91
C LEU A 101 -9.15 -0.85 11.32
N VAL A 102 -8.36 -1.30 12.27
CA VAL A 102 -8.71 -1.32 13.69
C VAL A 102 -8.29 0.03 14.29
N ASP A 103 -9.27 0.76 14.82
CA ASP A 103 -9.05 2.01 15.54
C ASP A 103 -8.56 1.70 16.96
N VAL A 104 -7.24 1.55 17.10
CA VAL A 104 -6.58 1.17 18.36
C VAL A 104 -6.66 2.31 19.38
N LEU A 105 -6.71 3.59 18.95
CA LEU A 105 -6.94 4.70 19.87
C LEU A 105 -8.30 4.59 20.56
N PHE A 106 -9.34 4.26 19.79
CA PHE A 106 -10.69 4.14 20.33
C PHE A 106 -10.88 2.85 21.14
N MET A 107 -10.40 1.72 20.63
CA MET A 107 -10.60 0.41 21.28
C MET A 107 -9.58 0.09 22.37
N GLY A 108 -8.48 0.83 22.45
CA GLY A 108 -7.37 0.53 23.34
C GLY A 108 -6.61 -0.75 22.97
N LEU A 109 -5.66 -1.14 23.82
CA LEU A 109 -4.85 -2.35 23.60
C LEU A 109 -5.65 -3.66 23.77
N ASP A 110 -6.84 -3.60 24.36
CA ASP A 110 -7.68 -4.77 24.57
C ASP A 110 -8.23 -5.35 23.27
N CYS A 111 -8.29 -4.57 22.18
CA CYS A 111 -8.63 -5.09 20.86
C CYS A 111 -7.71 -6.23 20.39
N PHE A 112 -6.46 -6.26 20.86
CA PHE A 112 -5.51 -7.34 20.54
C PHE A 112 -5.79 -8.62 21.32
N LYS A 113 -6.30 -8.48 22.55
CA LYS A 113 -6.55 -9.57 23.50
C LYS A 113 -7.95 -10.12 23.40
N TYR A 114 -8.87 -9.41 22.76
CA TYR A 114 -10.24 -9.86 22.57
C TYR A 114 -10.27 -11.23 21.87
N VAL A 115 -10.95 -12.20 22.48
CA VAL A 115 -10.98 -13.60 22.03
C VAL A 115 -12.37 -13.97 21.53
N ILE A 116 -12.46 -14.52 20.31
CA ILE A 116 -13.65 -15.25 19.87
C ILE A 116 -13.72 -16.57 20.64
N ARG A 117 -14.75 -16.73 21.47
CA ARG A 117 -14.96 -17.95 22.27
C ARG A 117 -15.04 -19.23 21.44
N GLU A 118 -15.62 -19.16 20.25
CA GLU A 118 -15.87 -20.31 19.38
C GLU A 118 -14.58 -20.96 18.86
N ASN A 119 -13.55 -20.16 18.56
CA ASN A 119 -12.31 -20.64 17.94
C ASN A 119 -11.05 -20.31 18.78
N ASN A 120 -11.24 -19.77 19.99
CA ASN A 120 -10.18 -19.28 20.88
C ASN A 120 -9.14 -18.40 20.16
N LEU A 121 -9.61 -17.57 19.22
CA LEU A 121 -8.77 -16.77 18.34
C LEU A 121 -8.84 -15.30 18.76
N SER A 122 -7.69 -14.66 18.83
CA SER A 122 -7.51 -13.22 19.05
C SER A 122 -6.58 -12.62 18.00
N ILE A 123 -6.57 -11.29 17.84
CA ILE A 123 -5.60 -10.63 16.95
C ILE A 123 -4.17 -10.94 17.41
N GLN A 124 -3.92 -10.94 18.71
CA GLN A 124 -2.63 -11.34 19.28
C GLN A 124 -2.23 -12.74 18.83
N SER A 125 -3.09 -13.75 19.02
CA SER A 125 -2.77 -15.13 18.61
C SER A 125 -2.57 -15.25 17.09
N VAL A 126 -3.30 -14.46 16.29
CA VAL A 126 -3.07 -14.40 14.84
C VAL A 126 -1.67 -13.87 14.58
N LEU A 127 -1.30 -12.73 15.15
CA LEU A 127 0.01 -12.07 14.97
C LEU A 127 1.18 -12.91 15.49
N GLU A 128 0.97 -13.75 16.50
CA GLU A 128 1.98 -14.66 17.06
C GLU A 128 2.03 -16.01 16.34
N SER A 129 0.97 -16.39 15.60
CA SER A 129 0.92 -17.68 14.90
C SER A 129 2.00 -17.83 13.82
N VAL A 130 2.75 -18.93 13.87
CA VAL A 130 3.71 -19.32 12.83
C VAL A 130 3.04 -19.98 11.62
N GLU A 131 1.79 -20.44 11.77
CA GLU A 131 1.05 -21.16 10.74
C GLU A 131 0.40 -20.21 9.73
N ILE A 132 0.16 -18.95 10.11
CA ILE A 132 -0.45 -17.96 9.25
C ILE A 132 0.65 -17.10 8.62
N PRO A 133 0.95 -17.22 7.31
CA PRO A 133 1.99 -16.44 6.66
C PRO A 133 1.59 -14.97 6.56
N LYS A 134 2.47 -14.09 7.06
CA LYS A 134 2.23 -12.64 7.17
C LYS A 134 3.36 -11.85 6.55
N VAL A 135 3.03 -10.70 6.00
CA VAL A 135 4.00 -9.68 5.60
C VAL A 135 3.75 -8.42 6.41
N SER A 136 4.75 -7.98 7.18
CA SER A 136 4.70 -6.69 7.87
C SER A 136 5.20 -5.58 6.94
N MET A 137 4.39 -4.56 6.70
CA MET A 137 4.82 -3.32 6.04
C MET A 137 5.04 -2.22 7.07
N THR A 138 6.29 -1.76 7.16
CA THR A 138 6.67 -0.60 7.94
C THR A 138 6.82 0.60 7.01
N PHE A 139 5.90 1.56 7.08
CA PHE A 139 6.15 2.88 6.54
C PHE A 139 6.95 3.67 7.58
N ALA A 140 8.28 3.71 7.41
CA ALA A 140 9.08 4.65 8.16
C ALA A 140 8.63 6.06 7.75
N ILE A 141 7.96 6.79 8.65
CA ILE A 141 7.77 8.22 8.47
C ILE A 141 9.16 8.84 8.59
N PRO A 142 9.70 9.51 7.54
CA PRO A 142 10.99 10.15 7.65
C PRO A 142 10.90 11.20 8.76
N THR A 143 11.61 10.98 9.86
CA THR A 143 11.77 12.00 10.90
C THR A 143 12.58 13.13 10.31
N MET A 144 11.91 14.21 9.89
CA MET A 144 12.59 15.43 9.47
C MET A 144 13.38 15.98 10.67
N PRO A 145 14.64 16.40 10.48
CA PRO A 145 15.39 17.08 11.53
C PRO A 145 14.69 18.39 11.89
N PHE A 146 14.27 18.52 13.14
CA PHE A 146 13.75 19.77 13.68
C PHE A 146 14.94 20.68 13.97
N THR A 147 15.20 21.67 13.11
CA THR A 147 16.19 22.71 13.37
C THR A 147 15.55 23.74 14.28
N ALA A 148 15.82 23.66 15.59
CA ALA A 148 15.43 24.72 16.51
C ALA A 148 16.24 25.98 16.16
N HIS A 149 15.58 26.99 15.60
CA HIS A 149 16.16 28.32 15.52
C HIS A 149 16.20 28.89 16.94
N ALA A 150 17.38 28.89 17.56
CA ALA A 150 17.61 29.60 18.79
C ALA A 150 17.51 31.11 18.49
N GLU A 151 16.41 31.74 18.91
CA GLU A 151 16.33 33.20 18.94
C GLU A 151 17.32 33.71 19.99
N SER A 152 18.44 34.23 19.50
CA SER A 152 19.42 34.96 20.29
C SER A 152 18.78 36.23 20.86
N SER A 153 18.31 36.15 22.11
CA SER A 153 17.92 37.32 22.88
C SER A 153 19.17 38.16 23.19
N SER A 154 19.38 39.24 22.44
CA SER A 154 20.40 40.24 22.75
C SER A 154 19.94 41.05 23.96
N ASN A 155 20.60 40.86 25.10
CA ASN A 155 20.40 41.69 26.28
C ASN A 155 20.82 43.14 26.01
N MET A 156 19.83 44.05 26.04
CA MET A 156 20.05 45.48 26.17
C MET A 156 20.54 45.78 27.60
N SER A 157 21.85 46.00 27.76
CA SER A 157 22.39 46.66 28.95
C SER A 157 21.99 48.13 28.90
N THR A 158 21.16 48.57 29.85
CA THR A 158 20.98 49.99 30.17
C THR A 158 21.58 50.25 31.54
N THR A 159 22.41 51.32 31.55
CA THR A 159 23.03 52.03 32.68
C THR A 159 24.09 51.32 33.50
#